data_AF-A0A1Y3EQ38-F1
#
_entry.id   AF-A0A1Y3EQ38-F1
#
_cell.length_a   1.000
_cell.length_b   1.000
_cell.length_c   1.000
_cell.angle_alpha   90.00
_cell.angle_beta   90.00
_cell.angle_gamma   90.00
#
_symmetry.space_group_name_H-M   'P 1'
#
loop_
_entity.id
_entity.type
_entity.pdbx_description
1 polymer ?
#
loop_
_entity_poly.entity_id
_entity_poly.type
_entity_poly.pdbx_seq_one_letter_code
_entity_poly.pdbx_strand_id
1 'polypeptide(L)' 'CKEILQEEEDLSEIVQLVGKASLAETDKITLEVAKLIKDDFLQQNGYSSYDRFCPFYKTVGMLRN' A
#
# COMPACT_ATOMS: atom_id res chain seq x y z
N CYS A 1 6.01 -1.62 7.10
CA CYS A 1 4.94 -0.96 6.34
C CYS A 1 4.78 0.53 6.65
N LYS A 2 5.04 1.01 7.88
CA LYS A 2 4.86 2.43 8.20
C LYS A 2 5.80 3.35 7.40
N GLU A 3 7.06 2.96 7.23
CA GLU A 3 8.03 3.69 6.39
C GLU A 3 7.58 3.76 4.93
N ILE A 4 7.18 2.63 4.32
CA ILE A 4 6.71 2.58 2.92
C ILE A 4 5.50 3.50 2.67
N LEU A 5 4.55 3.52 3.60
CA LEU A 5 3.37 4.40 3.47
C LEU A 5 3.72 5.87 3.63
N GLN A 6 4.74 6.19 4.43
CA GLN A 6 5.20 7.55 4.65
C GLN A 6 6.02 8.05 3.45
N GLU A 7 6.91 7.21 2.91
CA GLU A 7 7.61 7.48 1.65
C GLU A 7 6.63 7.66 0.48
N GLU A 8 5.55 6.88 0.43
CA GLU A 8 4.53 7.07 -0.60
C GLU A 8 3.81 8.42 -0.49
N GLU A 9 3.52 8.89 0.72
CA GLU A 9 2.88 10.19 0.93
C GLU A 9 3.77 11.32 0.39
N ASP A 10 5.07 11.31 0.75
CA ASP A 10 6.05 12.27 0.25
C ASP A 10 6.20 12.20 -1.29
N LEU A 11 6.26 11.00 -1.85
CA LEU A 11 6.36 10.79 -3.30
C LEU A 11 5.08 11.22 -4.03
N SER A 12 3.91 11.04 -3.44
CA SER A 12 2.63 11.44 -4.03
C SER A 12 2.54 12.96 -4.20
N GLU A 13 3.04 13.74 -3.24
CA GLU A 13 3.15 15.20 -3.39
C GLU A 13 4.05 15.58 -4.57
N ILE A 14 5.20 14.93 -4.71
CA ILE A 14 6.11 15.15 -5.84
C ILE A 14 5.44 14.79 -7.17
N VAL A 15 4.74 13.65 -7.23
CA VAL A 15 4.01 13.21 -8.43
C VAL A 15 2.96 14.22 -8.87
N GLN A 16 2.26 14.86 -7.96
CA GLN A 16 1.27 15.90 -8.29
C GLN A 16 1.90 17.14 -8.94
N LEU A 17 3.17 17.43 -8.63
CA LEU A 17 3.89 18.58 -9.15
C LEU A 17 4.61 18.30 -10.49
N VAL A 18 5.27 17.14 -10.62
CA VAL A 18 6.16 16.84 -11.77
C VAL A 18 5.71 15.66 -12.64
N GLY A 19 4.67 14.94 -12.24
CA GLY A 19 4.12 13.78 -12.94
C GLY A 19 4.87 12.47 -12.68
N LYS A 20 4.14 11.35 -12.67
CA LYS A 20 4.66 9.99 -12.35
C LYS A 20 5.77 9.51 -13.30
N ALA A 21 5.82 10.02 -14.52
CA ALA A 21 6.83 9.63 -15.52
C ALA A 21 8.25 10.13 -15.16
N SER A 22 8.35 11.16 -14.32
CA SER A 22 9.60 11.81 -13.93
C SER A 22 10.32 11.12 -12.76
N LEU A 23 9.68 10.12 -12.13
CA LEU A 23 10.23 9.40 -10.98
C LEU A 23 11.24 8.32 -11.38
N ALA A 24 12.17 8.02 -10.47
CA ALA A 24 13.03 6.86 -10.57
C ALA A 24 12.23 5.56 -10.47
N GLU A 25 12.75 4.47 -11.03
CA GLU A 25 12.04 3.20 -11.06
C GLU A 25 11.83 2.61 -9.66
N THR A 26 12.76 2.87 -8.73
CA THR A 26 12.62 2.51 -7.32
C THR A 26 11.41 3.18 -6.66
N ASP A 27 11.21 4.46 -6.94
CA ASP A 27 10.13 5.25 -6.33
C ASP A 27 8.77 4.83 -6.88
N LYS A 28 8.72 4.46 -8.17
CA LYS A 28 7.52 3.85 -8.77
C LYS A 28 7.19 2.53 -8.11
N ILE A 29 8.19 1.70 -7.80
CA ILE A 29 7.97 0.43 -7.07
C ILE A 29 7.42 0.73 -5.68
N THR A 30 7.98 1.70 -4.94
CA THR A 30 7.48 2.11 -3.62
C THR A 30 6.01 2.53 -3.69
N LEU A 31 5.63 3.33 -4.69
CA LEU A 31 4.24 3.74 -4.92
C LEU A 31 3.30 2.55 -5.18
N GLU A 32 3.71 1.58 -6.00
CA GLU A 32 2.88 0.39 -6.29
C GLU A 32 2.78 -0.54 -5.08
N VAL A 33 3.86 -0.74 -4.32
CA VAL A 33 3.85 -1.54 -3.09
C VAL A 33 2.97 -0.89 -2.03
N ALA A 34 3.06 0.43 -1.85
CA ALA A 34 2.20 1.17 -0.95
C ALA A 34 0.72 1.09 -1.37
N LYS A 35 0.44 1.12 -2.68
CA LYS A 35 -0.92 0.89 -3.20
C LYS A 35 -1.43 -0.50 -2.86
N LEU A 36 -0.62 -1.53 -3.02
CA LEU A 36 -0.97 -2.92 -2.67
C LEU A 36 -1.25 -3.05 -1.17
N ILE A 37 -0.46 -2.40 -0.32
CA ILE A 37 -0.72 -2.35 1.13
C ILE A 37 -2.06 -1.64 1.42
N LYS A 38 -2.39 -0.55 0.73
CA LYS A 38 -3.66 0.18 0.96
C LYS A 38 -4.88 -0.62 0.50
N ASP A 39 -4.83 -1.18 -0.71
CA ASP A 39 -5.99 -1.80 -1.34
C ASP A 39 -6.21 -3.25 -0.91
N ASP A 40 -5.14 -4.03 -0.69
CA ASP A 40 -5.26 -5.47 -0.38
C ASP A 40 -5.08 -5.80 1.12
N PHE A 41 -4.38 -4.95 1.88
CA PHE A 41 -4.11 -5.20 3.29
C PHE A 41 -4.92 -4.33 4.25
N LEU A 42 -4.96 -3.00 4.01
CA LEU A 42 -5.64 -2.05 4.90
C LEU A 42 -7.15 -1.96 4.65
N GLN A 43 -7.59 -2.03 3.40
CA GLN A 43 -9.02 -2.09 3.08
C GLN A 43 -9.56 -3.47 3.47
N GLN A 44 -10.60 -3.47 4.32
CA GLN A 44 -11.32 -4.69 4.68
C GLN A 44 -12.82 -4.51 4.48
N ASN A 45 -13.42 -5.39 3.68
CA ASN A 45 -14.84 -5.31 3.38
C ASN A 45 -15.67 -6.01 4.46
N GLY A 46 -16.28 -5.23 5.35
CA GLY A 46 -17.14 -5.73 6.44
C GLY A 46 -18.38 -6.53 6.00
N TYR A 47 -18.80 -6.41 4.74
CA TYR A 47 -19.91 -7.18 4.18
C TYR A 47 -19.46 -8.48 3.48
N SER A 48 -18.16 -8.68 3.29
CA SER A 48 -17.61 -9.86 2.63
C SER A 48 -17.65 -11.09 3.53
N SER A 49 -18.03 -12.24 3.00
CA SER A 49 -17.97 -13.50 3.74
C SER A 49 -16.55 -13.95 4.10
N TYR A 50 -15.53 -13.48 3.36
CA TYR A 50 -14.13 -13.87 3.54
C TYR A 50 -13.26 -12.77 4.18
N ASP A 51 -13.78 -11.54 4.27
CA ASP A 51 -13.03 -10.36 4.72
C ASP A 51 -13.75 -9.53 5.80
N ARG A 52 -14.94 -9.97 6.23
CA ARG A 52 -15.65 -9.38 7.38
C ARG A 52 -14.88 -9.48 8.69
N PHE A 53 -13.95 -10.43 8.79
CA PHE A 53 -13.06 -10.59 9.93
C PHE A 53 -11.72 -11.17 9.47
N CYS A 54 -10.62 -10.49 9.81
CA CYS A 54 -9.28 -10.95 9.52
C CYS A 54 -8.60 -11.42 10.82
N PRO A 55 -8.43 -12.74 11.03
CA PRO A 55 -7.74 -13.24 12.21
C PRO A 55 -6.25 -12.89 12.19
N PHE A 56 -5.64 -12.73 13.38
CA PHE A 56 -4.28 -12.19 13.51
C PHE A 56 -3.22 -12.95 12.71
N TYR A 57 -3.31 -14.28 12.60
CA TYR A 57 -2.39 -15.08 11.79
C TYR A 57 -2.48 -14.76 10.29
N LYS A 58 -3.68 -14.44 9.78
CA LYS A 58 -3.90 -14.03 8.39
C LYS A 58 -3.28 -12.66 8.18
N THR A 59 -3.50 -11.72 9.10
CA THR A 59 -2.89 -10.38 9.09
C THR A 59 -1.36 -10.44 9.06
N VAL A 60 -0.74 -11.22 9.94
CA VAL A 60 0.72 -11.37 9.96
C VAL A 60 1.23 -12.10 8.72
N GLY A 61 0.51 -13.11 8.22
CA GLY A 61 0.87 -13.82 7.00
C GLY A 61 0.87 -12.93 5.76
N MET A 62 -0.13 -12.07 5.61
CA MET A 62 -0.21 -11.11 4.50
C MET A 62 0.94 -10.08 4.52
N LEU A 63 1.45 -9.72 5.70
CA LEU A 63 2.58 -8.80 5.84
C LEU A 63 3.97 -9.44 5.64
N ARG A 64 4.06 -10.77 5.62
CA ARG A 64 5.33 -11.52 5.59
C ARG A 64 5.70 -12.08 4.22
N ASN A 65 4.74 -12.17 3.30
CA ASN A 65 4.94 -12.63 1.93
C ASN A 65 5.59 -11.55 1.07
#